data_AF-A0A2K3N593-F1
#
_entry.id   AF-A0A2K3N593-F1
#
_cell.length_a   1.000
_cell.length_b   1.000
_cell.length_c   1.000
_cell.angle_alpha   90.00
_cell.angle_beta   90.00
_cell.angle_gamma   90.00
#
_symmetry.space_group_name_H-M   'P 1'
#
loop_
_entity.id
_entity.type
_entity.pdbx_description
1 polymer ?
#
loop_
_entity_poly.entity_id
_entity_poly.type
_entity_poly.pdbx_seq_one_letter_code
_entity_poly.pdbx_strand_id
1 'polypeptide(L)'
;MAPLNSLEKEYPLIDSNFQIFCASHAIYSVEDFLLHDIDALFTSATNRSSSQKLNQGIHQLLSIIDALHPPLLNGLQLVEDARQNKHVFSTGCQG
;
A
#
# COMPACT_ATOMS: atom_id res chain seq x y z
N MET A 1 -4.89 -8.20 -2.89
CA MET A 1 -3.96 -7.15 -3.34
C MET A 1 -2.51 -7.62 -3.20
N ALA A 2 -1.57 -7.00 -3.91
CA ALA A 2 -0.18 -7.45 -3.95
C ALA A 2 0.50 -7.28 -2.58
N PRO A 3 0.99 -8.36 -1.94
CA PRO A 3 1.68 -8.27 -0.66
C PRO A 3 3.04 -7.59 -0.80
N LEU A 4 3.51 -6.89 0.24
CA LEU A 4 4.81 -6.18 0.21
C LEU A 4 5.98 -7.12 -0.10
N ASN A 5 5.90 -8.39 0.30
CA ASN A 5 6.94 -9.39 0.02
C ASN A 5 7.11 -9.68 -1.50
N SER A 6 6.10 -9.41 -2.32
CA SER A 6 6.19 -9.58 -3.78
C SER A 6 7.05 -8.51 -4.43
N LEU A 7 7.19 -7.35 -3.77
CA LEU A 7 7.96 -6.20 -4.26
C LEU A 7 9.46 -6.32 -3.95
N GLU A 8 9.87 -7.16 -3.01
CA GLU A 8 11.27 -7.30 -2.57
C GLU A 8 12.23 -7.62 -3.73
N LYS A 9 11.76 -8.35 -4.75
CA LYS A 9 12.57 -8.72 -5.93
C LYS A 9 12.91 -7.52 -6.82
N GLU A 10 12.02 -6.55 -6.91
CA GLU A 10 12.14 -5.40 -7.81
C GLU A 10 12.63 -4.14 -7.06
N TYR A 11 12.41 -4.11 -5.74
CA TYR A 11 12.59 -2.93 -4.90
C TYR A 11 13.46 -3.27 -3.68
N PRO A 12 14.80 -3.09 -3.78
CA PRO A 12 15.74 -3.52 -2.75
C PRO A 12 15.61 -2.84 -1.38
N LEU A 13 14.86 -1.72 -1.27
CA LEU A 13 14.62 -1.04 0.01
C LEU A 13 13.39 -1.63 0.74
N ILE A 14 12.57 -2.43 0.06
CA ILE A 14 11.48 -3.23 0.64
C ILE A 14 12.06 -4.57 1.11
N ASP A 15 13.14 -4.49 1.89
CA ASP A 15 13.82 -5.65 2.46
C ASP A 15 13.04 -6.22 3.66
N SER A 16 13.51 -7.35 4.18
CA SER A 16 12.89 -8.00 5.35
C SER A 16 12.82 -7.09 6.58
N ASN A 17 13.78 -6.18 6.79
CA ASN A 17 13.74 -5.24 7.92
C ASN A 17 12.64 -4.19 7.74
N PHE A 18 12.47 -3.69 6.52
CA PHE A 18 11.40 -2.78 6.17
C PHE A 18 10.03 -3.47 6.29
N GLN A 19 9.89 -4.70 5.82
CA GLN A 19 8.66 -5.49 5.96
C GLN A 19 8.30 -5.73 7.44
N ILE A 20 9.29 -6.02 8.30
CA ILE A 20 9.07 -6.14 9.76
C ILE A 20 8.60 -4.81 10.36
N PHE A 21 9.19 -3.70 9.93
CA PHE A 21 8.75 -2.37 10.35
C PHE A 21 7.29 -2.10 9.92
N CYS A 22 6.94 -2.38 8.67
CA CYS A 22 5.57 -2.25 8.15
C CYS A 22 4.59 -3.14 8.92
N ALA A 23 4.94 -4.41 9.16
CA ALA A 23 4.12 -5.34 9.93
C ALA A 23 3.87 -4.85 11.37
N SER A 24 4.86 -4.18 12.00
CA SER A 24 4.66 -3.58 13.34
C SER A 24 3.65 -2.42 13.37
N HIS A 25 3.31 -1.88 12.20
CA HIS A 25 2.24 -0.89 11.99
C HIS A 25 1.01 -1.52 11.32
N ALA A 26 0.90 -2.86 11.27
CA ALA A 26 -0.17 -3.60 10.58
C ALA A 26 -0.26 -3.31 9.07
N ILE A 27 0.86 -2.99 8.41
CA ILE A 27 0.95 -2.76 6.97
C ILE A 27 1.51 -4.03 6.31
N TYR A 28 0.72 -4.69 5.45
CA TYR A 28 1.10 -5.93 4.78
C TYR A 28 1.02 -5.85 3.24
N SER A 29 0.32 -4.85 2.72
CA SER A 29 0.14 -4.56 1.31
C SER A 29 0.36 -3.07 1.00
N VAL A 30 0.43 -2.75 -0.29
CA VAL A 30 0.53 -1.36 -0.76
C VAL A 30 -0.73 -0.55 -0.40
N GLU A 31 -1.91 -1.19 -0.40
CA GLU A 31 -3.17 -0.56 0.03
C GLU A 31 -3.17 -0.22 1.52
N ASP A 32 -2.69 -1.14 2.38
CA ASP A 32 -2.62 -0.86 3.81
C ASP A 32 -1.76 0.37 4.09
N PHE A 33 -0.70 0.56 3.31
CA PHE A 33 0.19 1.71 3.42
C PHE A 33 -0.52 3.02 3.03
N LEU A 34 -1.35 3.01 1.98
CA LEU A 34 -2.14 4.18 1.55
C LEU A 34 -3.14 4.65 2.60
N LEU A 35 -3.61 3.74 3.47
CA LEU A 35 -4.54 4.05 4.55
C LEU A 35 -3.86 4.61 5.80
N HIS A 36 -2.53 4.60 5.85
CA HIS A 36 -1.76 5.05 7.01
C HIS A 36 -1.33 6.51 6.92
N ASP A 37 -1.22 7.15 8.08
CA ASP A 37 -0.62 8.46 8.21
C ASP A 37 0.90 8.38 7.96
N ILE A 38 1.32 8.98 6.85
CA ILE A 38 2.70 8.98 6.37
C ILE A 38 3.62 9.75 7.35
N ASP A 39 3.14 10.84 7.95
CA ASP A 39 3.95 11.64 8.89
C ASP A 39 4.20 10.88 10.19
N ALA A 40 3.19 10.12 10.65
CA ALA A 40 3.32 9.24 11.79
C ALA A 40 4.33 8.10 11.52
N LEU A 41 4.35 7.54 10.30
CA LEU A 41 5.31 6.52 9.87
C LEU A 41 6.75 7.05 9.80
N PHE A 42 6.97 8.26 9.28
CA PHE A 42 8.29 8.89 9.29
C PHE A 42 8.78 9.14 10.72
N THR A 43 7.89 9.57 11.60
CA THR A 43 8.21 9.79 13.02
C THR A 43 8.58 8.47 13.72
N SER A 44 7.85 7.38 13.44
CA SER A 44 8.14 6.07 14.03
C SER A 44 9.43 5.45 13.50
N ALA A 45 9.75 5.65 12.21
CA ALA A 45 11.01 5.24 11.60
C ALA A 45 12.22 5.97 12.19
N THR A 46 12.06 7.25 12.55
CA THR A 46 13.14 8.08 13.11
C THR A 46 13.71 7.53 14.42
N ASN A 47 12.89 6.84 15.21
CA ASN A 47 13.28 6.26 16.50
C ASN A 47 14.03 4.92 16.39
N ARG A 48 14.24 4.38 15.17
CA ARG A 48 14.91 3.10 14.93
C ARG A 48 16.37 3.29 14.53
N SER A 49 17.22 2.32 14.88
CA SER A 49 18.64 2.29 14.51
C SER A 49 18.89 2.29 12.99
N SER A 50 17.91 1.85 12.20
CA SER A 50 17.93 1.83 10.73
C SER A 50 17.11 2.96 10.08
N SER A 51 16.83 4.04 10.83
CA SER A 51 15.99 5.19 10.43
C SER A 51 16.19 5.64 8.98
N GLN A 52 17.44 5.85 8.55
CA GLN A 52 17.73 6.32 7.19
C GLN A 52 17.25 5.35 6.10
N LYS A 53 17.47 4.03 6.28
CA LYS A 53 16.99 3.02 5.33
C LYS A 53 15.47 2.90 5.35
N LEU A 54 14.85 2.98 6.53
CA LEU A 54 13.39 2.93 6.66
C LEU A 54 12.74 4.12 5.95
N ASN A 55 13.26 5.33 6.13
CA ASN A 55 12.77 6.52 5.42
C ASN A 55 12.92 6.38 3.90
N GLN A 56 14.04 5.83 3.42
CA GLN A 56 14.22 5.53 2.00
C GLN A 56 13.21 4.48 1.49
N GLY A 57 12.89 3.45 2.31
CA GLY A 57 11.86 2.47 1.99
C GLY A 57 10.46 3.09 1.89
N ILE A 58 10.11 3.99 2.82
CA ILE A 58 8.84 4.75 2.78
C ILE A 58 8.76 5.57 1.48
N HIS A 59 9.84 6.29 1.12
CA HIS A 59 9.90 7.04 -0.14
C HIS A 59 9.82 6.14 -1.38
N GLN A 60 10.47 4.98 -1.36
CA GLN A 60 10.39 4.02 -2.46
C GLN A 60 8.95 3.53 -2.65
N LEU A 61 8.26 3.22 -1.56
CA LEU A 61 6.87 2.76 -1.63
C LEU A 61 5.92 3.85 -2.17
N LEU A 62 6.13 5.11 -1.77
CA LEU A 62 5.42 6.25 -2.36
C LEU A 62 5.67 6.37 -3.87
N SER A 63 6.93 6.24 -4.31
CA SER A 63 7.26 6.28 -5.74
C SER A 63 6.61 5.15 -6.54
N ILE A 64 6.46 3.96 -5.94
CA ILE A 64 5.76 2.82 -6.57
C ILE A 64 4.28 3.16 -6.73
N ILE A 65 3.66 3.70 -5.68
CA ILE A 65 2.26 4.12 -5.68
C ILE A 65 2.02 5.17 -6.76
N ASP A 66 2.87 6.20 -6.83
CA ASP A 66 2.76 7.26 -7.83
C ASP A 66 2.90 6.72 -9.26
N ALA A 67 3.72 5.69 -9.47
CA ALA A 67 3.88 5.05 -10.77
C ALA A 67 2.70 4.14 -11.16
N LEU A 68 2.01 3.55 -10.17
CA LEU A 68 0.90 2.61 -10.39
C LEU A 68 -0.45 3.30 -10.61
N HIS A 69 -0.67 4.49 -10.07
CA HIS A 69 -1.99 5.13 -10.10
C HIS A 69 -2.14 6.16 -11.22
N PRO A 70 -3.18 6.06 -12.08
CA PRO A 70 -3.57 7.15 -12.97
C PRO A 70 -4.03 8.37 -12.16
N PRO A 71 -3.82 9.60 -12.64
CA PRO A 71 -3.83 10.79 -11.79
C PRO A 71 -5.20 11.11 -11.18
N LEU A 72 -6.29 10.76 -11.86
CA LEU A 72 -7.68 10.90 -11.42
C LEU A 72 -8.57 10.13 -12.40
N LEU A 73 -9.56 9.41 -11.88
CA LEU A 73 -10.62 8.82 -12.71
C LEU A 73 -11.80 9.79 -12.79
N ASN A 74 -12.39 9.91 -13.97
CA ASN A 74 -13.63 10.66 -14.13
C ASN A 74 -14.85 9.85 -13.64
N GLY A 75 -16.00 10.51 -13.52
CA GLY A 75 -17.22 9.88 -13.00
C GLY A 75 -17.66 8.63 -13.78
N LEU A 76 -17.48 8.60 -15.10
CA LEU A 76 -17.82 7.44 -15.92
C LEU A 76 -16.85 6.27 -15.66
N GLN A 77 -15.55 6.55 -15.61
CA GLN A 77 -14.52 5.57 -15.31
C GLN A 77 -14.71 4.94 -13.93
N LEU A 78 -15.12 5.73 -12.93
CA LEU A 78 -15.44 5.21 -11.59
C LEU A 78 -16.65 4.26 -11.59
N VAL A 79 -17.69 4.56 -12.38
CA VAL A 79 -18.86 3.67 -12.51
C VAL A 79 -18.47 2.36 -13.19
N GLU A 80 -17.62 2.42 -14.21
CA GLU A 80 -17.16 1.23 -14.93
C GLU A 80 -16.25 0.36 -14.06
N ASP A 81 -15.31 0.96 -13.33
CA ASP A 81 -14.48 0.29 -12.34
C ASP A 81 -15.33 -0.43 -11.27
N ALA A 82 -16.32 0.27 -10.71
CA ALA A 82 -17.22 -0.30 -9.72
C ALA A 82 -18.02 -1.50 -10.25
N ARG A 83 -18.35 -1.53 -11.54
CA ARG A 83 -19.04 -2.68 -12.16
C ARG A 83 -18.14 -3.89 -12.36
N GLN A 84 -16.86 -3.69 -12.66
CA GLN A 84 -15.91 -4.77 -12.92
C GLN A 84 -15.35 -5.36 -11.63
N ASN A 85 -15.09 -4.52 -10.62
CA ASN A 85 -14.34 -4.91 -9.42
C ASN A 85 -15.21 -5.19 -8.19
N LYS A 86 -16.49 -4.75 -8.15
CA LYS A 86 -17.40 -5.10 -7.06
C LYS A 86 -18.13 -6.40 -7.36
N HIS A 87 -17.82 -7.43 -6.59
CA HIS A 87 -18.54 -8.70 -6.65
C HIS A 87 -19.71 -8.71 -5.65
N VAL A 88 -20.88 -9.15 -6.11
CA VAL A 88 -22.07 -9.31 -5.27
C VAL A 88 -22.19 -10.77 -4.89
N PHE A 89 -22.29 -11.02 -3.59
CA PHE A 89 -22.62 -12.35 -3.08
C PHE A 89 -24.14 -12.45 -2.93
N SER A 90 -24.73 -13.49 -3.52
CA SER A 90 -26.16 -13.77 -3.34
C SER A 90 -26.45 -14.14 -1.89
N THR A 91 -27.47 -13.51 -1.31
CA THR A 91 -27.95 -13.82 0.04
C THR A 91 -28.84 -15.06 0.08
N GLY A 92 -29.21 -15.62 -1.08
CA GLY A 92 -30.16 -16.74 -1.20
C GLY A 92 -31.64 -16.34 -1.03
N CYS A 93 -31.93 -15.08 -0.71
CA CYS A 93 -33.28 -14.53 -0.66
C CYS A 93 -33.53 -13.70 -1.92
N GLN A 94 -34.65 -13.92 -2.60
CA GLN A 94 -35.12 -12.99 -3.64
C GLN A 94 -35.83 -11.82 -2.93
N GLY A 95 -35.36 -10.60 -3.23
CA GLY A 95 -36.02 -9.34 -2.86
C GLY A 95 -36.82 -8.80 -4.03
#